data_AF-A0A9D6X9R7-F1
#
_entry.id   AF-A0A9D6X9R7-F1
#
_cell.length_a   1.000
_cell.length_b   1.000
_cell.length_c   1.000
_cell.angle_alpha   90.00
_cell.angle_beta   90.00
_cell.angle_gamma   90.00
#
_symmetry.space_group_name_H-M   'P 1'
#
loop_
_entity.id
_entity.type
_entity.pdbx_description
1 polymer ?
#
loop_
_entity_poly.entity_id
_entity_poly.type
_entity_poly.pdbx_seq_one_letter_code
_entity_poly.pdbx_strand_id
1 'polypeptide(L)'
;MGVELVDLPELFRRADIVSVHTPLTTETKSLIDAKVIATMKPGVMIVNCARVVIINEADLVDALKSKKEAPAAFDEIEEEPIKADNPLLALDNFICTPHIGAQTSEAQENVAIGIAEQIVDYFTKGIARGAVNIPSVPPDLLPKLQPYLTLAEKIGMLQSQLYEGGLERVTVEYNGEVAGLSVAPLTIAVLKGLLTPILEDVVNYVNAPVIAKERGIEVKEVKSSDAGDFTSVIRVRIEAGKKAHRLAGTLHNRKESRIIEIDDFQVEVVPEGHMMLILNEDKPGVIGAVGQALGDHNVNIARMQCAREDRGGTALLIFGLDASLPAKVLEAIKRGKHILSVKLVDLSH
;
A
#
# COMPACT_ATOMS: atom_id res chain seq x y z
N MET A 1 17.91 -19.00 8.19
CA MET A 1 17.49 -19.95 7.15
C MET A 1 18.62 -20.01 6.13
N GLY A 2 19.16 -21.19 5.84
CA GLY A 2 20.28 -21.36 4.89
C GLY A 2 19.86 -21.20 3.43
N VAL A 3 19.28 -20.04 3.10
CA VAL A 3 18.77 -19.71 1.76
C VAL A 3 19.65 -18.61 1.18
N GLU A 4 20.12 -18.80 -0.05
CA GLU A 4 20.84 -17.78 -0.83
C GLU A 4 19.82 -16.82 -1.46
N LEU A 5 19.91 -15.53 -1.14
CA LEU A 5 19.12 -14.50 -1.81
C LEU A 5 19.75 -14.19 -3.17
N VAL A 6 18.97 -14.30 -4.24
CA VAL A 6 19.37 -14.02 -5.61
C VAL A 6 18.32 -13.15 -6.29
N ASP A 7 18.71 -12.44 -7.35
CA ASP A 7 17.73 -11.76 -8.20
C ASP A 7 16.90 -12.77 -9.01
N LEU A 8 15.73 -12.34 -9.49
CA LEU A 8 14.81 -13.20 -10.24
C LEU A 8 15.43 -13.78 -11.53
N PRO A 9 16.13 -13.01 -12.37
CA PRO A 9 16.80 -13.56 -13.55
C PRO A 9 17.78 -14.69 -13.22
N GLU A 10 18.55 -14.55 -12.14
CA GLU A 10 19.48 -15.56 -11.67
C GLU A 10 18.77 -16.78 -11.10
N LEU A 11 17.67 -16.58 -10.36
CA LEU A 11 16.80 -17.66 -9.88
C LEU A 11 16.30 -18.52 -11.04
N PHE A 12 15.69 -17.90 -12.06
CA PHE A 12 15.10 -18.62 -13.20
C PHE A 12 16.15 -19.37 -14.02
N ARG A 13 17.36 -18.83 -14.19
CA ARG A 13 18.46 -19.52 -14.91
C ARG A 13 19.01 -20.73 -14.15
N ARG A 14 18.95 -20.73 -12.82
CA ARG A 14 19.57 -21.77 -11.97
C ARG A 14 18.58 -22.81 -11.47
N ALA A 15 17.29 -22.49 -11.37
CA ALA A 15 16.30 -23.36 -10.75
C ALA A 15 16.01 -24.59 -11.61
N ASP A 16 16.04 -25.76 -10.98
CA ASP A 16 15.48 -27.00 -11.54
C ASP A 16 13.98 -27.13 -11.19
N ILE A 17 13.55 -26.48 -10.10
CA ILE A 17 12.16 -26.36 -9.66
C ILE A 17 11.91 -24.91 -9.22
N VAL A 18 10.84 -24.32 -9.74
CA VAL A 18 10.36 -22.99 -9.35
C VAL A 18 9.02 -23.15 -8.63
N SER A 19 8.97 -22.75 -7.36
CA SER A 19 7.73 -22.68 -6.58
C SER A 19 7.41 -21.23 -6.25
N VAL A 20 6.20 -20.79 -6.58
CA VAL A 20 5.76 -19.41 -6.39
C VAL A 20 5.00 -19.27 -5.07
N HIS A 21 5.38 -18.27 -4.27
CA HIS A 21 4.77 -17.96 -2.96
C HIS A 21 4.64 -16.45 -2.75
N THR A 22 4.17 -15.73 -3.77
CA THR A 22 3.97 -14.29 -3.70
C THR A 22 2.49 -13.94 -3.68
N PRO A 23 2.10 -12.81 -3.07
CA PRO A 23 0.79 -12.21 -3.32
C PRO A 23 0.63 -11.82 -4.80
N LEU A 24 -0.61 -11.54 -5.21
CA LEU A 24 -0.92 -10.95 -6.51
C LEU A 24 -0.84 -9.42 -6.38
N THR A 25 0.05 -8.80 -7.16
CA THR A 25 0.23 -7.34 -7.27
C THR A 25 0.46 -6.96 -8.73
N THR A 26 0.48 -5.66 -9.04
CA THR A 26 0.74 -5.19 -10.40
C THR A 26 2.11 -5.65 -10.89
N GLU A 27 3.09 -5.75 -9.97
CA GLU A 27 4.45 -6.21 -10.24
C GLU A 27 4.58 -7.73 -10.34
N THR A 28 3.75 -8.51 -9.64
CA THR A 28 3.80 -9.98 -9.68
C THR A 28 2.84 -10.60 -10.68
N LYS A 29 1.94 -9.79 -11.26
CA LYS A 29 1.07 -10.21 -12.35
C LYS A 29 1.90 -10.61 -13.57
N SER A 30 1.70 -11.84 -14.04
CA SER A 30 2.45 -12.43 -15.15
C SER A 30 3.97 -12.37 -14.94
N LEU A 31 4.42 -12.50 -13.68
CA LEU A 31 5.84 -12.58 -13.30
C LEU A 31 6.57 -13.67 -14.10
N ILE A 32 5.88 -14.76 -14.40
CA ILE A 32 6.36 -15.83 -15.27
C ILE A 32 5.55 -15.77 -16.57
N ASP A 33 6.15 -15.19 -17.59
CA ASP A 33 5.65 -15.09 -18.96
C ASP A 33 6.53 -15.90 -19.93
N ALA A 34 6.19 -15.90 -21.22
CA ALA A 34 6.96 -16.61 -22.26
C ALA A 34 8.45 -16.20 -22.31
N LYS A 35 8.78 -14.94 -21.99
CA LYS A 35 10.16 -14.45 -22.00
C LYS A 35 10.94 -15.03 -20.84
N VAL A 36 10.33 -15.05 -19.65
CA VAL A 36 10.94 -15.60 -18.44
C VAL A 36 11.12 -17.11 -18.59
N ILE A 37 10.09 -17.83 -19.05
CA ILE A 37 10.16 -19.28 -19.33
C ILE A 37 11.31 -19.59 -20.28
N ALA A 38 11.50 -18.79 -21.34
CA ALA A 38 12.59 -19.01 -22.30
C ALA A 38 14.00 -18.94 -21.70
N THR A 39 14.17 -18.29 -20.54
CA THR A 39 15.47 -18.20 -19.83
C THR A 39 15.71 -19.34 -18.83
N MET A 40 14.69 -20.14 -18.54
CA MET A 40 14.79 -21.24 -17.60
C MET A 40 15.59 -22.42 -18.17
N LYS A 41 16.01 -23.32 -17.27
CA LYS A 41 16.62 -24.58 -17.67
C LYS A 41 15.61 -25.43 -18.45
N PRO A 42 16.03 -26.10 -19.55
CA PRO A 42 15.19 -27.11 -20.18
C PRO A 42 14.76 -28.18 -19.17
N GLY A 43 13.46 -28.44 -19.11
CA GLY A 43 12.90 -29.41 -18.18
C GLY A 43 12.69 -28.88 -16.76
N VAL A 44 12.61 -27.56 -16.56
CA VAL A 44 12.24 -26.97 -15.26
C VAL A 44 10.83 -27.41 -14.87
N MET A 45 10.60 -27.62 -13.57
CA MET A 45 9.26 -27.83 -13.01
C MET A 45 8.72 -26.53 -12.41
N ILE A 46 7.49 -26.16 -12.76
CA ILE A 46 6.85 -24.94 -12.25
C ILE A 46 5.66 -25.30 -11.35
N VAL A 47 5.66 -24.80 -10.12
CA VAL A 47 4.64 -25.06 -9.11
C VAL A 47 4.00 -23.75 -8.67
N ASN A 48 2.67 -23.68 -8.68
CA ASN A 48 1.93 -22.53 -8.17
C ASN A 48 0.76 -22.98 -7.27
N CYS A 49 0.90 -22.71 -5.98
CA CYS A 49 -0.16 -22.89 -4.99
C CYS A 49 -0.39 -21.59 -4.21
N ALA A 50 -0.17 -20.43 -4.84
CA ALA A 50 -0.14 -19.14 -4.17
C ALA A 50 -1.25 -18.18 -4.63
N ARG A 51 -1.15 -17.66 -5.86
CA ARG A 51 -2.16 -16.80 -6.48
C ARG A 51 -2.27 -17.07 -7.97
N VAL A 52 -3.49 -16.98 -8.48
CA VAL A 52 -3.80 -16.92 -9.92
C VAL A 52 -3.07 -15.76 -10.62
N VAL A 53 -2.91 -15.85 -11.94
CA VAL A 53 -2.34 -14.80 -12.83
C VAL A 53 -0.86 -14.45 -12.57
N ILE A 54 -0.20 -14.96 -11.52
CA ILE A 54 1.26 -14.78 -11.35
C ILE A 54 2.03 -15.43 -12.51
N ILE A 55 1.52 -16.55 -13.02
CA ILE A 55 2.03 -17.23 -14.19
C ILE A 55 1.02 -17.02 -15.31
N ASN A 56 1.49 -16.57 -16.47
CA ASN A 56 0.62 -16.44 -17.63
C ASN A 56 0.22 -17.83 -18.14
N GLU A 57 -1.05 -18.21 -17.98
CA GLU A 57 -1.52 -19.55 -18.35
C GLU A 57 -1.38 -19.84 -19.84
N ALA A 58 -1.60 -18.86 -20.72
CA ALA A 58 -1.47 -19.04 -22.16
C ALA A 58 -0.02 -19.33 -22.57
N ASP A 59 0.93 -18.57 -22.03
CA ASP A 59 2.36 -18.79 -22.27
C ASP A 59 2.83 -20.14 -21.70
N LEU A 60 2.29 -20.55 -20.55
CA LEU A 60 2.57 -21.85 -19.95
C LEU A 60 2.05 -23.00 -20.83
N VAL A 61 0.83 -22.88 -21.37
CA VAL A 61 0.27 -23.87 -22.30
C VAL A 61 1.19 -24.08 -23.50
N ASP A 62 1.69 -23.00 -24.09
CA ASP A 62 2.59 -23.07 -25.24
C ASP A 62 3.94 -23.69 -24.88
N ALA A 63 4.49 -23.32 -23.71
CA ALA A 63 5.72 -23.90 -23.19
C ALA A 63 5.61 -25.42 -22.96
N LEU A 64 4.53 -25.87 -22.31
CA LEU A 64 4.28 -27.28 -22.03
C LEU A 64 4.03 -28.08 -23.33
N LYS A 65 3.30 -27.52 -24.30
CA LYS A 65 3.08 -28.14 -25.63
C LYS A 65 4.38 -28.33 -26.40
N SER A 66 5.32 -27.38 -26.29
CA SER A 66 6.62 -27.47 -26.97
C SER A 66 7.51 -28.61 -26.43
N LYS A 67 7.16 -29.19 -25.28
CA LYS A 67 7.95 -30.20 -24.52
C LYS A 67 9.37 -29.76 -24.20
N LYS A 68 9.64 -28.46 -24.27
CA LYS A 68 10.90 -27.85 -23.82
C LYS A 68 10.97 -27.83 -22.28
N GLU A 69 9.83 -27.74 -21.63
CA GLU A 69 9.65 -27.79 -20.18
C GLU A 69 9.13 -29.16 -19.71
N ALA A 70 9.36 -29.49 -18.43
CA ALA A 70 8.98 -30.78 -17.86
C ALA A 70 7.51 -30.74 -17.36
N PRO A 71 7.16 -30.93 -16.06
CA PRO A 71 5.77 -30.76 -15.62
C PRO A 71 5.48 -29.41 -14.96
N ALA A 72 4.20 -29.03 -14.91
CA ALA A 72 3.71 -27.96 -14.05
C ALA A 72 2.58 -28.45 -13.13
N ALA A 73 2.50 -27.90 -11.91
CA ALA A 73 1.54 -28.31 -10.87
C ALA A 73 0.88 -27.11 -10.19
N PHE A 74 -0.42 -26.93 -10.41
CA PHE A 74 -1.16 -25.74 -9.95
C PHE A 74 -2.31 -26.11 -9.00
N ASP A 75 -2.48 -25.38 -7.90
CA ASP A 75 -3.67 -25.53 -7.03
C ASP A 75 -4.71 -24.43 -7.25
N GLU A 76 -4.32 -23.30 -7.86
CA GLU A 76 -5.23 -22.22 -8.24
C GLU A 76 -5.13 -21.95 -9.75
N ILE A 77 -6.26 -21.64 -10.40
CA ILE A 77 -6.36 -21.37 -11.85
C ILE A 77 -7.18 -20.09 -12.07
N GLU A 78 -6.85 -19.31 -13.10
CA GLU A 78 -7.43 -17.96 -13.32
C GLU A 78 -8.96 -17.93 -13.31
N GLU A 79 -9.59 -18.94 -13.90
CA GLU A 79 -11.04 -19.12 -13.86
C GLU A 79 -11.41 -20.36 -13.03
N GLU A 80 -11.99 -20.13 -11.86
CA GLU A 80 -12.52 -21.16 -10.97
C GLU A 80 -14.05 -21.06 -10.86
N PRO A 81 -14.82 -22.15 -11.06
CA PRO A 81 -14.37 -23.51 -11.38
C PRO A 81 -13.77 -23.65 -12.79
N ILE A 82 -12.76 -24.50 -12.93
CA ILE A 82 -12.10 -24.71 -14.22
C ILE A 82 -13.08 -25.24 -15.27
N LYS A 83 -13.06 -24.65 -16.46
CA LYS A 83 -13.86 -25.13 -17.59
C LYS A 83 -13.28 -26.42 -18.16
N ALA A 84 -14.16 -27.32 -18.59
CA ALA A 84 -13.78 -28.62 -19.13
C ALA A 84 -12.95 -28.53 -20.43
N ASP A 85 -13.03 -27.41 -21.16
CA ASP A 85 -12.27 -27.12 -22.38
C ASP A 85 -10.98 -26.32 -22.12
N ASN A 86 -10.59 -26.12 -20.84
CA ASN A 86 -9.33 -25.45 -20.53
C ASN A 86 -8.15 -26.26 -21.12
N PRO A 87 -7.30 -25.65 -21.96
CA PRO A 87 -6.23 -26.35 -22.66
C PRO A 87 -5.17 -26.98 -21.73
N LEU A 88 -5.02 -26.50 -20.49
CA LEU A 88 -4.13 -27.10 -19.50
C LEU A 88 -4.57 -28.52 -19.13
N LEU A 89 -5.88 -28.81 -19.10
CA LEU A 89 -6.42 -30.14 -18.78
C LEU A 89 -6.11 -31.20 -19.85
N ALA A 90 -5.76 -30.78 -21.06
CA ALA A 90 -5.43 -31.69 -22.16
C ALA A 90 -3.94 -32.09 -22.18
N LEU A 91 -3.12 -31.57 -21.25
CA LEU A 91 -1.68 -31.78 -21.22
C LEU A 91 -1.30 -32.85 -20.19
N ASP A 92 -0.68 -33.94 -20.64
CA ASP A 92 -0.24 -35.05 -19.77
C ASP A 92 0.85 -34.65 -18.76
N ASN A 93 1.53 -33.52 -19.00
CA ASN A 93 2.56 -32.95 -18.13
C ASN A 93 2.04 -31.77 -17.28
N PHE A 94 0.73 -31.64 -17.12
CA PHE A 94 0.12 -30.68 -16.21
C PHE A 94 -0.70 -31.41 -15.15
N ILE A 95 -0.52 -31.02 -13.89
CA ILE A 95 -1.34 -31.48 -12.78
C ILE A 95 -2.02 -30.26 -12.17
N CYS A 96 -3.31 -30.38 -11.90
CA CYS A 96 -3.99 -29.40 -11.07
C CYS A 96 -4.82 -30.03 -9.98
N THR A 97 -4.98 -29.29 -8.89
CA THR A 97 -5.93 -29.59 -7.83
C THR A 97 -6.95 -28.46 -7.70
N PRO A 98 -8.19 -28.73 -7.26
CA PRO A 98 -9.27 -27.75 -7.28
C PRO A 98 -9.23 -26.86 -6.02
N HIS A 99 -8.18 -26.06 -5.86
CA HIS A 99 -8.01 -25.10 -4.76
C HIS A 99 -8.18 -25.75 -3.38
N ILE A 100 -7.34 -26.75 -3.12
CA ILE A 100 -7.42 -27.59 -1.91
C ILE A 100 -6.27 -27.36 -0.93
N GLY A 101 -5.38 -26.38 -1.17
CA GLY A 101 -4.21 -26.12 -0.33
C GLY A 101 -4.53 -25.88 1.14
N ALA A 102 -5.71 -25.32 1.45
CA ALA A 102 -6.22 -25.12 2.81
C ALA A 102 -7.33 -26.12 3.22
N GLN A 103 -7.66 -27.11 2.37
CA GLN A 103 -8.73 -28.10 2.62
C GLN A 103 -8.21 -29.33 3.37
N THR A 104 -7.57 -29.10 4.52
CA THR A 104 -7.14 -30.16 5.45
C THR A 104 -7.96 -30.10 6.73
N SER A 105 -8.17 -31.24 7.39
CA SER A 105 -8.92 -31.28 8.65
C SER A 105 -8.30 -30.38 9.72
N GLU A 106 -6.98 -30.37 9.80
CA GLU A 106 -6.21 -29.55 10.74
C GLU A 106 -6.35 -28.06 10.45
N ALA A 107 -6.29 -27.64 9.18
CA ALA A 107 -6.49 -26.23 8.83
C ALA A 107 -7.93 -25.78 9.13
N GLN A 108 -8.92 -26.60 8.78
CA GLN A 108 -10.32 -26.29 9.05
C GLN A 108 -10.64 -26.24 10.55
N GLU A 109 -10.07 -27.15 11.35
CA GLU A 109 -10.20 -27.12 12.82
C GLU A 109 -9.59 -25.85 13.42
N ASN A 110 -8.37 -25.48 13.00
CA ASN A 110 -7.72 -24.26 13.45
C ASN A 110 -8.51 -23.00 13.08
N VAL A 111 -9.07 -22.96 11.86
CA VAL A 111 -9.96 -21.87 11.42
C VAL A 111 -11.22 -21.83 12.27
N ALA A 112 -11.86 -22.98 12.53
CA ALA A 112 -13.08 -23.06 13.32
C ALA A 112 -12.85 -22.58 14.77
N ILE A 113 -11.77 -23.03 15.42
CA ILE A 113 -11.38 -22.58 16.75
C ILE A 113 -11.10 -21.07 16.73
N GLY A 114 -10.31 -20.60 15.76
CA GLY A 114 -9.97 -19.19 15.63
C GLY A 114 -11.19 -18.28 15.47
N ILE A 115 -12.17 -18.68 14.67
CA ILE A 115 -13.43 -17.94 14.50
C ILE A 115 -14.26 -18.00 15.79
N ALA A 116 -14.37 -19.17 16.44
CA ALA A 116 -15.11 -19.31 17.68
C ALA A 116 -14.55 -18.40 18.79
N GLU A 117 -13.23 -18.34 18.94
CA GLU A 117 -12.55 -17.43 19.87
C GLU A 117 -12.85 -15.96 19.55
N GLN A 118 -12.81 -15.56 18.27
CA GLN A 118 -13.14 -14.20 17.85
C GLN A 118 -14.59 -13.81 18.19
N ILE A 119 -15.53 -14.73 17.98
CA ILE A 119 -16.94 -14.53 18.34
C ILE A 119 -17.12 -14.39 19.85
N VAL A 120 -16.46 -15.25 20.64
CA VAL A 120 -16.49 -15.16 22.12
C VAL A 120 -15.91 -13.83 22.58
N ASP A 121 -14.75 -13.41 22.06
CA ASP A 121 -14.12 -12.13 22.39
C ASP A 121 -15.04 -10.94 22.08
N TYR A 122 -15.74 -10.97 20.94
CA TYR A 122 -16.69 -9.93 20.58
C TYR A 122 -17.88 -9.88 21.54
N PHE A 123 -18.56 -10.99 21.81
CA PHE A 123 -19.76 -10.95 22.66
C PHE A 123 -19.48 -10.79 24.16
N THR A 124 -18.28 -11.13 24.62
CA THR A 124 -17.92 -11.03 26.05
C THR A 124 -17.13 -9.77 26.41
N LYS A 125 -16.30 -9.27 25.48
CA LYS A 125 -15.41 -8.12 25.71
C LYS A 125 -15.68 -6.95 24.74
N GLY A 126 -16.49 -7.18 23.70
CA GLY A 126 -16.69 -6.22 22.62
C GLY A 126 -15.49 -6.05 21.70
N ILE A 127 -14.50 -6.96 21.76
CA ILE A 127 -13.26 -6.86 20.97
C ILE A 127 -13.42 -7.66 19.68
N ALA A 128 -13.45 -6.97 18.54
CA ALA A 128 -13.48 -7.59 17.22
C ALA A 128 -12.07 -7.97 16.75
N ARG A 129 -11.53 -9.07 17.29
CA ARG A 129 -10.22 -9.61 16.86
C ARG A 129 -10.35 -10.19 15.44
N GLY A 130 -9.34 -10.00 14.60
CA GLY A 130 -9.36 -10.53 13.23
C GLY A 130 -10.32 -9.81 12.27
N ALA A 131 -10.99 -8.75 12.73
CA ALA A 131 -11.90 -7.99 11.88
C ALA A 131 -11.11 -7.25 10.79
N VAL A 132 -11.49 -7.50 9.54
CA VAL A 132 -10.83 -6.89 8.37
C VAL A 132 -11.20 -5.43 8.17
N ASN A 133 -12.32 -4.98 8.76
CA ASN A 133 -12.86 -3.64 8.55
C ASN A 133 -12.72 -2.70 9.75
N ILE A 134 -12.36 -3.21 10.94
CA ILE A 134 -12.19 -2.40 12.16
C ILE A 134 -10.98 -2.87 12.96
N PRO A 135 -10.27 -1.97 13.66
CA PRO A 135 -9.14 -2.35 14.49
C PRO A 135 -9.61 -3.08 15.75
N SER A 136 -8.75 -3.96 16.27
CA SER A 136 -9.02 -4.69 17.51
C SER A 136 -8.81 -3.77 18.73
N VAL A 137 -9.86 -3.05 19.12
CA VAL A 137 -9.85 -2.05 20.20
C VAL A 137 -11.05 -2.27 21.13
N PRO A 138 -10.90 -2.11 22.46
CA PRO A 138 -12.01 -2.14 23.40
C PRO A 138 -13.10 -1.09 23.07
N PRO A 139 -14.40 -1.41 23.19
CA PRO A 139 -15.50 -0.51 22.80
C PRO A 139 -15.51 0.85 23.50
N ASP A 140 -15.07 0.90 24.76
CA ASP A 140 -15.02 2.12 25.57
C ASP A 140 -13.90 3.08 25.13
N LEU A 141 -12.84 2.54 24.52
CA LEU A 141 -11.72 3.32 23.98
C LEU A 141 -11.94 3.73 22.51
N LEU A 142 -12.72 2.96 21.76
CA LEU A 142 -12.89 3.18 20.32
C LEU A 142 -13.39 4.60 19.97
N PRO A 143 -14.42 5.19 20.63
CA PRO A 143 -14.84 6.56 20.34
C PRO A 143 -13.75 7.62 20.54
N LYS A 144 -12.81 7.38 21.47
CA LYS A 144 -11.68 8.28 21.75
C LYS A 144 -10.55 8.08 20.73
N LEU A 145 -10.31 6.85 20.31
CA LEU A 145 -9.27 6.50 19.35
C LEU A 145 -9.68 6.72 17.89
N GLN A 146 -10.97 6.66 17.56
CA GLN A 146 -11.48 6.71 16.19
C GLN A 146 -10.96 7.91 15.39
N PRO A 147 -10.96 9.15 15.92
CA PRO A 147 -10.39 10.29 15.20
C PRO A 147 -8.89 10.13 14.91
N TYR A 148 -8.12 9.56 15.85
CA TYR A 148 -6.70 9.30 15.68
C TYR A 148 -6.43 8.15 14.71
N LEU A 149 -7.29 7.12 14.69
CA LEU A 149 -7.22 6.02 13.73
C LEU A 149 -7.41 6.55 12.30
N THR A 150 -8.44 7.37 12.09
CA THR A 150 -8.68 8.03 10.79
C THR A 150 -7.51 8.94 10.39
N LEU A 151 -6.97 9.72 11.33
CA LEU A 151 -5.79 10.57 11.06
C LEU A 151 -4.55 9.73 10.69
N ALA A 152 -4.25 8.68 11.46
CA ALA A 152 -3.12 7.80 11.25
C ALA A 152 -3.17 7.11 9.88
N GLU A 153 -4.35 6.59 9.51
CA GLU A 153 -4.58 5.98 8.20
C GLU A 153 -4.40 6.99 7.07
N LYS A 154 -4.97 8.19 7.20
CA LYS A 154 -4.81 9.26 6.21
C LYS A 154 -3.37 9.75 6.06
N ILE A 155 -2.60 9.83 7.16
CA ILE A 155 -1.15 10.12 7.10
C ILE A 155 -0.45 9.05 6.28
N GLY A 156 -0.71 7.76 6.56
CA GLY A 156 -0.13 6.65 5.80
C GLY A 156 -0.49 6.70 4.31
N MET A 157 -1.77 6.91 3.98
CA MET A 157 -2.25 7.01 2.60
C MET A 157 -1.68 8.19 1.83
N LEU A 158 -1.55 9.35 2.48
CA LEU A 158 -0.92 10.50 1.86
C LEU A 158 0.56 10.23 1.63
N GLN A 159 1.26 9.72 2.65
CA GLN A 159 2.70 9.50 2.60
C GLN A 159 3.10 8.49 1.53
N SER A 160 2.37 7.39 1.35
CA SER A 160 2.61 6.38 0.32
C SER A 160 2.59 6.90 -1.12
N GLN A 161 1.92 8.02 -1.36
CA GLN A 161 1.79 8.63 -2.69
C GLN A 161 2.86 9.72 -2.96
N LEU A 162 3.70 10.05 -1.97
CA LEU A 162 4.67 11.16 -2.06
C LEU A 162 6.12 10.71 -2.30
N TYR A 163 6.48 9.49 -1.92
CA TYR A 163 7.85 8.98 -2.09
C TYR A 163 7.99 8.05 -3.29
N GLU A 164 9.24 7.73 -3.63
CA GLU A 164 9.60 6.75 -4.65
C GLU A 164 10.64 5.77 -4.06
N GLY A 165 10.56 4.50 -4.47
CA GLY A 165 11.45 3.44 -3.99
C GLY A 165 10.78 2.52 -2.96
N GLY A 166 11.50 1.47 -2.56
CA GLY A 166 11.02 0.50 -1.57
C GLY A 166 11.06 1.06 -0.15
N LEU A 167 9.99 0.81 0.62
CA LEU A 167 9.90 1.20 2.02
C LEU A 167 10.75 0.28 2.90
N GLU A 168 11.73 0.82 3.61
CA GLU A 168 12.66 0.06 4.44
C GLU A 168 12.33 0.19 5.94
N ARG A 169 11.96 1.40 6.38
CA ARG A 169 11.64 1.70 7.78
C ARG A 169 10.46 2.66 7.89
N VAL A 170 9.62 2.42 8.88
CA VAL A 170 8.54 3.31 9.33
C VAL A 170 8.76 3.62 10.81
N THR A 171 8.87 4.89 11.16
CA THR A 171 8.91 5.37 12.54
C THR A 171 7.68 6.21 12.80
N VAL A 172 6.84 5.79 13.75
CA VAL A 172 5.65 6.53 14.18
C VAL A 172 5.91 7.14 15.54
N GLU A 173 5.90 8.47 15.58
CA GLU A 173 6.09 9.29 16.77
C GLU A 173 4.72 9.79 17.25
N TYR A 174 4.43 9.52 18.53
CA TYR A 174 3.23 9.95 19.24
C TYR A 174 3.62 11.00 20.27
N ASN A 175 3.12 12.22 20.09
CA ASN A 175 3.47 13.37 20.90
C ASN A 175 2.24 13.93 21.61
N GLY A 176 2.33 14.23 22.92
CA GLY A 176 1.26 14.88 23.68
C GLY A 176 0.21 13.88 24.20
N GLU A 177 -1.06 14.28 24.25
CA GLU A 177 -2.13 13.44 24.85
C GLU A 177 -2.27 12.07 24.17
N VAL A 178 -2.07 11.98 22.84
CA VAL A 178 -2.13 10.72 22.08
C VAL A 178 -1.09 9.69 22.54
N ALA A 179 0.06 10.13 23.09
CA ALA A 179 1.10 9.24 23.60
C ALA A 179 0.64 8.44 24.84
N GLY A 180 -0.35 8.97 25.58
CA GLY A 180 -0.98 8.33 26.74
C GLY A 180 -2.07 7.30 26.37
N LEU A 181 -2.42 7.18 25.09
CA LEU A 181 -3.40 6.22 24.60
C LEU A 181 -2.74 4.88 24.21
N SER A 182 -3.58 3.88 23.89
CA SER A 182 -3.11 2.66 23.23
C SER A 182 -2.71 2.98 21.79
N VAL A 183 -1.40 3.03 21.52
CA VAL A 183 -0.86 3.45 20.22
C VAL A 183 -0.76 2.34 19.18
N ALA A 184 -0.70 1.07 19.60
CA ALA A 184 -0.54 -0.04 18.67
C ALA A 184 -1.62 -0.08 17.56
N PRO A 185 -2.92 0.16 17.85
CA PRO A 185 -3.94 0.31 16.81
C PRO A 185 -3.68 1.47 15.84
N LEU A 186 -3.07 2.55 16.32
CA LEU A 186 -2.69 3.70 15.48
C LEU A 186 -1.54 3.35 14.55
N THR A 187 -0.52 2.62 15.04
CA THR A 187 0.59 2.14 14.20
C THR A 187 0.07 1.24 13.09
N ILE A 188 -0.85 0.32 13.43
CA ILE A 188 -1.51 -0.55 12.46
C ILE A 188 -2.29 0.27 11.42
N ALA A 189 -3.00 1.33 11.85
CA ALA A 189 -3.70 2.23 10.92
C ALA A 189 -2.74 2.97 9.99
N VAL A 190 -1.58 3.45 10.48
CA VAL A 190 -0.51 4.02 9.63
C VAL A 190 -0.04 2.99 8.60
N LEU A 191 0.28 1.77 9.03
CA LEU A 191 0.76 0.71 8.13
C LEU A 191 -0.30 0.35 7.09
N LYS A 192 -1.57 0.22 7.49
CA LYS A 192 -2.69 0.01 6.58
C LYS A 192 -2.70 1.10 5.52
N GLY A 193 -2.71 2.37 5.93
CA GLY A 193 -2.70 3.50 5.00
C GLY A 193 -1.46 3.56 4.09
N LEU A 194 -0.27 3.22 4.61
CA LEU A 194 0.96 3.19 3.82
C LEU A 194 0.94 2.09 2.75
N LEU A 195 0.38 0.92 3.08
CA LEU A 195 0.43 -0.25 2.23
C LEU A 195 -0.75 -0.31 1.24
N THR A 196 -1.94 0.20 1.60
CA THR A 196 -3.12 0.14 0.73
C THR A 196 -2.87 0.69 -0.69
N PRO A 197 -2.27 1.87 -0.90
CA PRO A 197 -2.10 2.42 -2.25
C PRO A 197 -1.02 1.73 -3.08
N ILE A 198 -0.17 0.92 -2.45
CA ILE A 198 0.98 0.25 -3.08
C ILE A 198 0.68 -1.23 -3.36
N LEU A 199 -0.37 -1.78 -2.74
CA LEU A 199 -0.72 -3.20 -2.85
C LEU A 199 -2.07 -3.37 -3.55
N GLU A 200 -2.17 -4.35 -4.45
CA GLU A 200 -3.45 -4.73 -5.06
C GLU A 200 -4.33 -5.55 -4.10
N ASP A 201 -3.72 -6.29 -3.16
CA ASP A 201 -4.43 -7.04 -2.13
C ASP A 201 -5.12 -6.12 -1.11
N VAL A 202 -6.25 -6.57 -0.58
CA VAL A 202 -6.98 -5.83 0.47
C VAL A 202 -6.15 -5.78 1.76
N VAL A 203 -5.54 -4.63 2.02
CA VAL A 203 -4.85 -4.33 3.27
C VAL A 203 -5.86 -3.95 4.35
N ASN A 204 -5.74 -4.57 5.52
CA ASN A 204 -6.61 -4.37 6.67
C ASN A 204 -5.82 -4.31 7.98
N TYR A 205 -6.54 -4.08 9.09
CA TYR A 205 -5.94 -3.95 10.42
C TYR A 205 -5.29 -5.25 10.95
N VAL A 206 -5.50 -6.40 10.30
CA VAL A 206 -4.95 -7.69 10.71
C VAL A 206 -3.69 -8.01 9.91
N ASN A 207 -3.74 -7.87 8.59
CA ASN A 207 -2.63 -8.25 7.71
C ASN A 207 -1.57 -7.15 7.56
N ALA A 208 -1.88 -5.86 7.78
CA ALA A 208 -0.90 -4.78 7.56
C ALA A 208 0.44 -4.99 8.31
N PRO A 209 0.46 -5.39 9.60
CA PRO A 209 1.72 -5.66 10.31
C PRO A 209 2.45 -6.90 9.79
N VAL A 210 1.70 -7.92 9.34
CA VAL A 210 2.25 -9.16 8.79
C VAL A 210 2.93 -8.86 7.46
N ILE A 211 2.23 -8.16 6.56
CA ILE A 211 2.74 -7.74 5.26
C ILE A 211 3.99 -6.87 5.43
N ALA A 212 3.96 -5.90 6.35
CA ALA A 212 5.12 -5.06 6.64
C ALA A 212 6.34 -5.90 7.04
N LYS A 213 6.14 -6.87 7.94
CA LYS A 213 7.21 -7.77 8.40
C LYS A 213 7.73 -8.69 7.29
N GLU A 214 6.85 -9.28 6.48
CA GLU A 214 7.23 -10.16 5.35
C GLU A 214 8.02 -9.40 4.28
N ARG A 215 7.72 -8.11 4.10
CA ARG A 215 8.45 -7.21 3.21
C ARG A 215 9.74 -6.65 3.83
N GLY A 216 10.10 -7.07 5.04
CA GLY A 216 11.31 -6.63 5.73
C GLY A 216 11.26 -5.18 6.23
N ILE A 217 10.07 -4.59 6.35
CA ILE A 217 9.88 -3.20 6.78
C ILE A 217 10.06 -3.12 8.29
N GLU A 218 11.05 -2.35 8.74
CA GLU A 218 11.30 -2.11 10.17
C GLU A 218 10.29 -1.09 10.71
N VAL A 219 9.52 -1.44 11.73
CA VAL A 219 8.53 -0.55 12.35
C VAL A 219 8.99 -0.13 13.74
N LYS A 220 9.05 1.19 13.99
CA LYS A 220 9.40 1.78 15.30
C LYS A 220 8.26 2.65 15.81
N GLU A 221 8.01 2.56 17.10
CA GLU A 221 7.11 3.46 17.82
C GLU A 221 7.93 4.33 18.78
N VAL A 222 7.68 5.63 18.76
CA VAL A 222 8.30 6.60 19.67
C VAL A 222 7.19 7.34 20.39
N LYS A 223 7.32 7.53 21.70
CA LYS A 223 6.36 8.27 22.52
C LYS A 223 7.04 9.43 23.22
N SER A 224 6.40 10.58 23.21
CA SER A 224 6.83 11.77 23.93
C SER A 224 5.63 12.48 24.53
N SER A 225 5.78 13.03 25.74
CA SER A 225 4.79 13.91 26.35
C SER A 225 4.80 15.32 25.75
N ASP A 226 5.87 15.69 25.04
CA ASP A 226 6.01 17.00 24.41
C ASP A 226 5.44 16.98 22.98
N ALA A 227 4.47 17.86 22.73
CA ALA A 227 3.83 18.09 21.44
C ALA A 227 4.04 19.51 20.89
N GLY A 228 4.93 20.29 21.50
CA GLY A 228 5.16 21.68 21.12
C GLY A 228 3.89 22.51 21.25
N ASP A 229 3.49 23.16 20.16
CA ASP A 229 2.32 24.05 20.11
C ASP A 229 0.96 23.33 20.01
N PHE A 230 0.97 22.00 19.84
CA PHE A 230 -0.24 21.20 19.65
C PHE A 230 -0.56 20.35 20.87
N THR A 231 -1.83 19.98 21.04
CA THR A 231 -2.26 19.07 22.12
C THR A 231 -1.86 17.63 21.84
N SER A 232 -1.85 17.22 20.58
CA SER A 232 -1.45 15.88 20.14
C SER A 232 -0.94 15.92 18.72
N VAL A 233 0.15 15.22 18.46
CA VAL A 233 0.70 15.07 17.11
C VAL A 233 1.01 13.59 16.87
N ILE A 234 0.62 13.10 15.70
CA ILE A 234 1.12 11.84 15.14
C ILE A 234 2.05 12.23 14.01
N ARG A 235 3.33 11.85 14.12
CA ARG A 235 4.33 12.08 13.08
C ARG A 235 4.82 10.75 12.56
N VAL A 236 4.83 10.59 11.25
CA VAL A 236 5.28 9.38 10.57
C VAL A 236 6.49 9.75 9.72
N ARG A 237 7.62 9.14 10.06
CA ARG A 237 8.85 9.21 9.27
C ARG A 237 9.06 7.89 8.58
N ILE A 238 9.32 7.94 7.28
CA ILE A 238 9.70 6.77 6.51
C ILE A 238 11.10 6.92 5.94
N GLU A 239 11.77 5.79 5.76
CA GLU A 239 13.00 5.67 4.97
C GLU A 239 12.65 4.81 3.75
N ALA A 240 12.72 5.40 2.57
CA ALA A 240 12.40 4.72 1.31
C ALA A 240 13.48 5.05 0.27
N GLY A 241 14.15 4.01 -0.25
CA GLY A 241 15.29 4.17 -1.15
C GLY A 241 16.39 5.06 -0.55
N LYS A 242 16.64 6.22 -1.16
CA LYS A 242 17.72 7.15 -0.74
C LYS A 242 17.25 8.38 0.04
N LYS A 243 15.95 8.53 0.27
CA LYS A 243 15.38 9.71 0.93
C LYS A 243 14.51 9.30 2.11
N ALA A 244 14.54 10.13 3.14
CA ALA A 244 13.56 10.06 4.21
C ALA A 244 12.44 11.04 3.92
N HIS A 245 11.21 10.64 4.22
CA HIS A 245 10.05 11.53 4.15
C HIS A 245 9.37 11.59 5.50
N ARG A 246 8.75 12.72 5.81
CA ARG A 246 8.13 12.96 7.11
C ARG A 246 6.79 13.65 6.92
N LEU A 247 5.75 13.11 7.54
CA LEU A 247 4.46 13.78 7.63
C LEU A 247 4.02 13.83 9.08
N ALA A 248 3.38 14.93 9.47
CA ALA A 248 2.78 15.04 10.79
C ALA A 248 1.35 15.56 10.69
N GLY A 249 0.51 15.08 11.58
CA GLY A 249 -0.88 15.51 11.68
C GLY A 249 -1.36 15.64 13.12
N THR A 250 -2.42 16.40 13.27
CA THR A 250 -3.12 16.65 14.54
C THR A 250 -4.63 16.58 14.34
N LEU A 251 -5.37 16.64 15.44
CA LEU A 251 -6.83 16.75 15.44
C LEU A 251 -7.25 18.15 15.85
N HIS A 252 -7.82 18.88 14.90
CA HIS A 252 -8.53 20.13 15.20
C HIS A 252 -9.86 19.81 15.89
N ASN A 253 -10.21 20.57 16.93
CA ASN A 253 -11.40 20.34 17.76
C ASN A 253 -11.56 18.88 18.24
N ARG A 254 -10.44 18.16 18.44
CA ARG A 254 -10.36 16.74 18.85
C ARG A 254 -11.01 15.73 17.90
N LYS A 255 -11.44 16.15 16.70
CA LYS A 255 -12.14 15.27 15.75
C LYS A 255 -11.68 15.40 14.31
N GLU A 256 -11.35 16.62 13.87
CA GLU A 256 -11.07 16.88 12.47
C GLU A 256 -9.58 16.70 12.16
N SER A 257 -9.25 15.79 11.26
CA SER A 257 -7.87 15.57 10.84
C SER A 257 -7.28 16.81 10.16
N ARG A 258 -6.05 17.16 10.54
CA ARG A 258 -5.23 18.18 9.89
C ARG A 258 -3.80 17.64 9.70
N ILE A 259 -3.27 17.76 8.50
CA ILE A 259 -1.83 17.59 8.24
C ILE A 259 -1.18 18.93 8.52
N ILE A 260 -0.16 18.92 9.36
CA ILE A 260 0.55 20.11 9.82
C ILE A 260 1.98 20.19 9.30
N GLU A 261 2.51 19.09 8.76
CA GLU A 261 3.88 19.00 8.28
C GLU A 261 3.94 18.02 7.10
N ILE A 262 4.61 18.42 6.02
CA ILE A 262 5.01 17.57 4.90
C ILE A 262 6.48 17.88 4.59
N ASP A 263 7.34 16.92 4.87
CA ASP A 263 8.80 17.00 4.82
C ASP A 263 9.33 18.23 5.58
N ASP A 264 9.78 19.24 4.85
CA ASP A 264 10.35 20.49 5.39
C ASP A 264 9.32 21.63 5.44
N PHE A 265 8.09 21.39 4.98
CA PHE A 265 7.02 22.39 4.90
C PHE A 265 6.05 22.28 6.07
N GLN A 266 5.85 23.39 6.78
CA GLN A 266 4.75 23.55 7.73
C GLN A 266 3.46 23.90 6.97
N VAL A 267 2.42 23.10 7.18
CA VAL A 267 1.16 23.18 6.43
C VAL A 267 -0.05 23.09 7.38
N GLU A 268 -1.26 23.15 6.84
CA GLU A 268 -2.55 23.06 7.53
C GLU A 268 -3.58 22.56 6.51
N VAL A 269 -3.49 21.28 6.20
CA VAL A 269 -4.28 20.65 5.14
C VAL A 269 -5.31 19.72 5.74
N VAL A 270 -6.52 19.73 5.18
CA VAL A 270 -7.51 18.67 5.42
C VAL A 270 -7.20 17.51 4.48
N PRO A 271 -6.77 16.33 4.98
CA PRO A 271 -6.41 15.20 4.12
C PRO A 271 -7.67 14.47 3.63
N GLU A 272 -8.29 14.94 2.55
CA GLU A 272 -9.50 14.32 1.98
C GLU A 272 -9.65 14.59 0.48
N GLY A 273 -10.30 13.66 -0.22
CA GLY A 273 -10.66 13.81 -1.63
C GLY A 273 -9.45 13.80 -2.57
N HIS A 274 -9.60 14.47 -3.71
CA HIS A 274 -8.54 14.58 -4.70
C HIS A 274 -7.62 15.76 -4.38
N MET A 275 -6.33 15.49 -4.29
CA MET A 275 -5.33 16.49 -3.96
C MET A 275 -4.23 16.56 -5.03
N MET A 276 -3.74 17.76 -5.28
CA MET A 276 -2.58 18.00 -6.13
C MET A 276 -1.52 18.78 -5.34
N LEU A 277 -0.36 18.16 -5.17
CA LEU A 277 0.81 18.76 -4.53
C LEU A 277 1.81 19.16 -5.60
N ILE A 278 2.27 20.40 -5.55
CA ILE A 278 3.22 20.97 -6.50
C ILE A 278 4.41 21.51 -5.71
N LEU A 279 5.59 20.97 -5.98
CA LEU A 279 6.84 21.57 -5.55
C LEU A 279 7.30 22.55 -6.64
N ASN A 280 7.56 23.80 -6.27
CA ASN A 280 7.96 24.85 -7.20
C ASN A 280 9.03 25.78 -6.60
N GLU A 281 9.68 26.56 -7.45
CA GLU A 281 10.47 27.71 -6.99
C GLU A 281 9.53 28.85 -6.58
N ASP A 282 9.78 29.51 -5.45
CA ASP A 282 8.99 30.64 -4.95
C ASP A 282 9.23 31.90 -5.80
N LYS A 283 8.49 32.00 -6.92
CA LYS A 283 8.56 33.10 -7.88
C LYS A 283 7.19 33.70 -8.17
N PRO A 284 7.10 35.03 -8.41
CA PRO A 284 5.85 35.66 -8.83
C PRO A 284 5.25 35.00 -10.08
N GLY A 285 3.93 34.79 -10.06
CA GLY A 285 3.16 34.27 -11.19
C GLY A 285 2.92 32.76 -11.20
N VAL A 286 3.63 31.96 -10.39
CA VAL A 286 3.46 30.49 -10.38
C VAL A 286 2.04 30.09 -9.97
N ILE A 287 1.55 30.59 -8.83
CA ILE A 287 0.18 30.30 -8.34
C ILE A 287 -0.87 30.71 -9.38
N GLY A 288 -0.71 31.88 -9.99
CA GLY A 288 -1.63 32.38 -11.02
C GLY A 288 -1.64 31.49 -12.27
N ALA A 289 -0.47 31.01 -12.72
CA ALA A 289 -0.36 30.11 -13.86
C ALA A 289 -1.03 28.76 -13.61
N VAL A 290 -0.87 28.18 -12.41
CA VAL A 290 -1.54 26.94 -12.02
C VAL A 290 -3.06 27.14 -11.94
N GLY A 291 -3.51 28.22 -11.28
CA GLY A 291 -4.93 28.54 -11.19
C GLY A 291 -5.58 28.75 -12.56
N GLN A 292 -4.89 29.43 -13.48
CA GLN A 292 -5.35 29.61 -14.85
C GLN A 292 -5.45 28.27 -15.59
N ALA A 293 -4.43 27.42 -15.50
CA ALA A 293 -4.43 26.11 -16.15
C ALA A 293 -5.59 25.22 -15.68
N LEU A 294 -5.91 25.25 -14.38
CA LEU A 294 -7.07 24.54 -13.82
C LEU A 294 -8.39 25.16 -14.32
N GLY A 295 -8.51 26.48 -14.28
CA GLY A 295 -9.71 27.22 -14.71
C GLY A 295 -10.03 27.05 -16.19
N ASP A 296 -9.02 27.07 -17.07
CA ASP A 296 -9.16 26.86 -18.53
C ASP A 296 -9.73 25.48 -18.87
N HIS A 297 -9.60 24.52 -17.95
CA HIS A 297 -10.11 23.16 -18.10
C HIS A 297 -11.30 22.87 -17.17
N ASN A 298 -11.91 23.92 -16.60
CA ASN A 298 -13.09 23.84 -15.74
C ASN A 298 -12.89 22.92 -14.52
N VAL A 299 -11.69 22.92 -13.93
CA VAL A 299 -11.36 22.20 -12.70
C VAL A 299 -11.49 23.17 -11.52
N ASN A 300 -12.42 22.88 -10.60
CA ASN A 300 -12.64 23.71 -9.42
C ASN A 300 -11.64 23.41 -8.30
N ILE A 301 -11.27 24.45 -7.55
CA ILE A 301 -10.38 24.36 -6.39
C ILE A 301 -11.23 24.50 -5.12
N ALA A 302 -11.41 23.41 -4.39
CA ALA A 302 -12.13 23.41 -3.11
C ALA A 302 -11.29 24.04 -2.00
N ARG A 303 -9.98 23.78 -1.99
CA ARG A 303 -9.04 24.31 -0.99
C ARG A 303 -7.69 24.57 -1.63
N MET A 304 -6.98 25.57 -1.12
CA MET A 304 -5.61 25.87 -1.54
C MET A 304 -4.77 26.23 -0.33
N GLN A 305 -3.55 25.69 -0.29
CA GLN A 305 -2.53 26.09 0.66
C GLN A 305 -1.19 26.31 -0.04
N CYS A 306 -0.44 27.28 0.45
CA CYS A 306 0.94 27.53 0.05
C CYS A 306 1.81 27.52 1.30
N ALA A 307 2.84 26.70 1.30
CA ALA A 307 3.92 26.72 2.28
C ALA A 307 5.24 27.00 1.56
N ARG A 308 6.16 27.67 2.24
CA ARG A 308 7.52 27.92 1.72
C ARG A 308 8.52 27.60 2.82
N GLU A 309 9.68 27.10 2.40
CA GLU A 309 10.81 26.87 3.27
C GLU A 309 11.45 28.22 3.65
N ASP A 310 11.96 28.93 2.65
CA ASP A 310 12.55 30.26 2.77
C ASP A 310 12.06 31.19 1.64
N ARG A 311 12.17 32.50 1.88
CA ARG A 311 11.78 33.50 0.87
C ARG A 311 12.64 33.35 -0.40
N GLY A 312 12.00 33.01 -1.51
CA GLY A 312 12.67 32.82 -2.80
C GLY A 312 13.36 31.46 -2.99
N GLY A 313 13.19 30.54 -2.03
CA GLY A 313 13.61 29.14 -2.12
C GLY A 313 12.56 28.27 -2.79
N THR A 314 12.26 27.12 -2.19
CA THR A 314 11.18 26.23 -2.66
C THR A 314 9.87 26.50 -1.94
N ALA A 315 8.76 26.25 -2.63
CA ALA A 315 7.41 26.31 -2.11
C ALA A 315 6.66 25.03 -2.46
N LEU A 316 5.76 24.64 -1.55
CA LEU A 316 4.80 23.56 -1.71
C LEU A 316 3.41 24.17 -1.84
N LEU A 317 2.82 24.03 -3.03
CA LEU A 317 1.42 24.36 -3.27
C LEU A 317 0.59 23.09 -3.17
N ILE A 318 -0.53 23.18 -2.44
CA ILE A 318 -1.43 22.06 -2.22
C ILE A 318 -2.83 22.52 -2.63
N PHE A 319 -3.44 21.82 -3.58
CA PHE A 319 -4.78 22.08 -4.05
C PHE A 319 -5.67 20.88 -3.72
N GLY A 320 -6.78 21.12 -3.02
CA GLY A 320 -7.90 20.19 -2.96
C GLY A 320 -8.83 20.45 -4.14
N LEU A 321 -9.14 19.41 -4.90
CA LEU A 321 -9.93 19.46 -6.13
C LEU A 321 -11.24 18.70 -5.94
N ASP A 322 -12.31 19.14 -6.62
CA ASP A 322 -13.62 18.47 -6.55
C ASP A 322 -13.65 17.14 -7.32
N ALA A 323 -12.72 16.93 -8.24
CA ALA A 323 -12.65 15.76 -9.10
C ALA A 323 -11.20 15.43 -9.46
N SER A 324 -10.96 14.19 -9.91
CA SER A 324 -9.66 13.77 -10.43
C SER A 324 -9.21 14.66 -11.59
N LEU A 325 -7.92 15.02 -11.58
CA LEU A 325 -7.33 15.90 -12.57
C LEU A 325 -7.14 15.18 -13.93
N PRO A 326 -7.67 15.71 -15.06
CA PRO A 326 -7.45 15.08 -16.35
C PRO A 326 -5.96 15.11 -16.75
N ALA A 327 -5.48 14.02 -17.35
CA ALA A 327 -4.06 13.86 -17.72
C ALA A 327 -3.50 15.02 -18.56
N LYS A 328 -4.31 15.59 -19.46
CA LYS A 328 -3.89 16.74 -20.29
C LYS A 328 -3.57 17.98 -19.44
N VAL A 329 -4.31 18.20 -18.36
CA VAL A 329 -4.14 19.35 -17.46
C VAL A 329 -2.91 19.14 -16.59
N LEU A 330 -2.73 17.93 -16.05
CA LEU A 330 -1.52 17.56 -15.32
C LEU A 330 -0.26 17.83 -16.14
N GLU A 331 -0.25 17.41 -17.41
CA GLU A 331 0.88 17.61 -18.31
C GLU A 331 1.09 19.10 -18.67
N ALA A 332 0.03 19.90 -18.74
CA ALA A 332 0.15 21.34 -18.91
C ALA A 332 0.82 22.00 -17.69
N ILE A 333 0.40 21.62 -16.48
CA ILE A 333 0.95 22.14 -15.23
C ILE A 333 2.43 21.73 -15.07
N LYS A 334 2.77 20.46 -15.34
CA LYS A 334 4.16 19.97 -15.28
C LYS A 334 5.12 20.73 -16.20
N ARG A 335 4.64 21.24 -17.34
CA ARG A 335 5.42 22.09 -18.27
C ARG A 335 5.51 23.54 -17.83
N GLY A 336 4.83 23.92 -16.74
CA GLY A 336 4.85 25.27 -16.19
C GLY A 336 6.26 25.68 -15.80
N LYS A 337 6.58 26.94 -16.05
CA LYS A 337 7.86 27.52 -15.62
C LYS A 337 7.95 27.50 -14.09
N HIS A 338 9.12 27.14 -13.55
CA HIS A 338 9.40 27.06 -12.11
C HIS A 338 8.71 25.90 -11.36
N ILE A 339 8.05 24.98 -12.06
CA ILE A 339 7.49 23.76 -11.48
C ILE A 339 8.59 22.70 -11.41
N LEU A 340 8.83 22.15 -10.21
CA LEU A 340 9.86 21.14 -9.96
C LEU A 340 9.26 19.74 -9.96
N SER A 341 8.08 19.56 -9.36
CA SER A 341 7.33 18.31 -9.41
C SER A 341 5.84 18.54 -9.19
N VAL A 342 5.03 17.60 -9.68
CA VAL A 342 3.58 17.55 -9.45
C VAL A 342 3.21 16.13 -9.05
N LYS A 343 2.57 15.96 -7.90
CA LYS A 343 2.05 14.70 -7.39
C LYS A 343 0.54 14.82 -7.24
N LEU A 344 -0.20 13.85 -7.78
CA LEU A 344 -1.62 13.70 -7.53
C LEU A 344 -1.79 12.66 -6.42
N VAL A 345 -2.67 12.96 -5.48
CA VAL A 345 -2.97 12.11 -4.34
C VAL A 345 -4.48 11.94 -4.27
N ASP A 346 -4.93 10.71 -4.07
CA ASP A 346 -6.34 10.41 -3.81
C ASP A 346 -6.52 9.90 -2.37
N LEU A 347 -7.37 10.61 -1.61
CA LEU A 347 -7.78 10.30 -0.25
C LEU A 347 -9.31 10.19 -0.13
N SER A 348 -9.98 9.80 -1.23
CA SER A 348 -11.44 9.64 -1.29
C SER A 348 -11.93 8.32 -0.68
N HIS A 349 -11.02 7.37 -0.41
CA HIS A 349 -11.31 6.03 0.09
C HIS A 349 -10.99 5.86 1.56
#